data_AF-A0A953WPE2-F1
#
_entry.id   AF-A0A953WPE2-F1
#
_cell.length_a   1.000
_cell.length_b   1.000
_cell.length_c   1.000
_cell.angle_alpha   90.00
_cell.angle_beta   90.00
_cell.angle_gamma   90.00
#
_symmetry.space_group_name_H-M   'P 1'
#
loop_
_entity.id
_entity.type
_entity.pdbx_description
1 polymer ?
#
loop_
_entity_poly.entity_id
_entity_poly.type
_entity_poly.pdbx_seq_one_letter_code
_entity_poly.pdbx_strand_id
1 'polypeptide(L)'
;RFSDGARSPLHLHFDSRELEGGEPLGWIVENVVLRAAIFEAIEKTPEIKLFAPARVERAAFEAESAHVELSTGQRLSAPLIVAADGRNSALRRQAGIKTAGWQYGQTG
;
A
#
# COMPACT_ATOMS: atom_id res chain seq x y z
N ARG A 1 -15.50 17.82 2.73
CA ARG A 1 -14.82 17.76 1.42
C ARG A 1 -13.32 17.85 1.64
N PHE A 2 -12.58 16.83 1.23
CA PHE A 2 -11.12 16.82 1.28
C PHE A 2 -10.57 16.90 -0.15
N SER A 3 -9.58 17.77 -0.35
CA SER A 3 -8.82 17.93 -1.60
C SER A 3 -7.34 18.01 -1.26
N ASP A 4 -6.48 17.49 -2.13
CA ASP A 4 -5.04 17.32 -1.97
C ASP A 4 -4.20 18.61 -2.06
N GLY A 5 -4.84 19.79 -2.05
CA GLY A 5 -4.17 21.08 -2.12
C GLY A 5 -3.82 21.46 -3.56
N ALA A 6 -4.21 22.68 -3.94
CA ALA A 6 -4.49 23.15 -5.31
C ALA A 6 -5.86 22.70 -5.85
N ARG A 7 -6.38 23.43 -6.83
CA ARG A 7 -7.71 23.28 -7.45
C ARG A 7 -7.85 21.92 -8.15
N SER A 8 -7.97 20.84 -7.39
CA SER A 8 -8.37 19.54 -7.90
C SER A 8 -9.88 19.54 -8.15
N PRO A 9 -10.37 19.18 -9.35
CA PRO A 9 -11.79 18.99 -9.60
C PRO A 9 -12.33 17.75 -8.87
N LEU A 10 -11.45 16.88 -8.39
CA LEU A 10 -11.78 15.68 -7.64
C LEU A 10 -11.75 15.99 -6.14
N HIS A 11 -12.86 15.74 -5.45
CA HIS A 11 -12.94 15.89 -4.00
C HIS A 11 -13.65 14.69 -3.37
N LEU A 12 -13.16 14.28 -2.21
CA LEU A 12 -13.84 13.28 -1.38
C LEU A 12 -14.83 13.97 -0.45
N HIS A 13 -16.10 13.55 -0.50
CA HIS A 13 -17.12 13.95 0.47
C HIS A 13 -17.31 12.82 1.47
N PHE A 14 -17.33 13.16 2.76
CA PHE A 14 -17.70 12.24 3.84
C PHE A 14 -18.77 12.93 4.66
N ASP A 15 -19.92 12.29 4.80
CA ASP A 15 -21.03 12.78 5.62
C ASP A 15 -21.49 11.67 6.56
N SER A 16 -21.55 11.95 7.86
CA SER A 16 -22.02 10.96 8.84
C SER A 16 -23.49 10.58 8.62
N ARG A 17 -24.25 11.40 7.88
CA ARG A 17 -25.65 11.10 7.50
C ARG A 17 -25.75 10.08 6.36
N GLU A 18 -24.65 9.83 5.65
CA GLU A 18 -24.55 8.75 4.64
C GLU A 18 -24.28 7.38 5.30
N LEU A 19 -24.03 7.34 6.62
CA LEU A 19 -23.84 6.10 7.38
C LEU A 19 -25.20 5.58 7.87
N GLU A 20 -25.57 4.38 7.45
CA GLU A 20 -26.76 3.69 7.95
C GLU A 20 -26.52 3.11 9.36
N GLY A 21 -27.56 3.01 10.18
CA GLY A 21 -27.52 2.21 11.40
C GLY A 21 -26.81 2.81 12.64
N GLY A 22 -26.34 4.06 12.60
CA GLY A 22 -25.73 4.72 13.76
C GLY A 22 -24.31 4.24 14.08
N GLU A 23 -23.63 3.65 13.10
CA GLU A 23 -22.24 3.22 13.23
C GLU A 23 -21.27 4.42 13.39
N PRO A 24 -20.14 4.25 14.09
CA PRO A 24 -19.15 5.30 14.22
C PRO A 24 -18.47 5.61 12.88
N LEU A 25 -18.12 6.88 12.66
CA LEU A 25 -17.40 7.34 11.45
C LEU A 25 -16.01 6.68 11.31
N GLY A 26 -15.43 6.19 12.41
CA GLY A 26 -14.17 5.49 12.41
C GLY A 26 -13.82 4.89 13.76
N TRP A 27 -12.83 4.01 13.75
CA TRP A 27 -12.34 3.30 14.93
C TRP A 27 -10.88 3.66 15.18
N ILE A 28 -10.54 3.94 16.44
CA ILE A 28 -9.15 4.07 16.87
C ILE A 28 -8.67 2.67 17.26
N VAL A 29 -7.72 2.13 16.50
CA VAL A 29 -7.16 0.79 16.74
C VAL A 29 -5.65 0.89 16.77
N GLU A 30 -5.02 0.21 17.74
CA GLU A 30 -3.58 0.10 17.76
C GLU A 30 -3.08 -0.66 16.52
N ASN A 31 -2.05 -0.11 15.87
CA ASN A 31 -1.49 -0.70 14.65
C ASN A 31 -1.02 -2.16 14.84
N VAL A 32 -0.55 -2.51 16.04
CA VAL A 32 -0.12 -3.88 16.35
C VAL A 32 -1.30 -4.86 16.29
N VAL A 33 -2.47 -4.49 16.82
CA VAL A 33 -3.68 -5.30 16.81
C VAL A 33 -4.20 -5.47 15.38
N LEU A 34 -4.27 -4.36 14.63
CA LEU A 34 -4.70 -4.39 13.23
C LEU A 34 -3.81 -5.30 12.38
N ARG A 35 -2.49 -5.19 12.52
CA ARG A 35 -1.55 -6.03 11.76
C ARG A 35 -1.66 -7.50 12.12
N ALA A 36 -1.83 -7.83 13.41
CA ALA A 36 -2.03 -9.22 13.85
C ALA A 36 -3.28 -9.83 13.19
N ALA A 37 -4.40 -9.10 13.20
CA ALA A 37 -5.64 -9.56 12.58
C ALA A 37 -5.50 -9.77 11.06
N ILE A 38 -4.76 -8.90 10.36
CA ILE A 38 -4.48 -9.05 8.92
C ILE A 38 -3.63 -10.31 8.66
N PHE A 39 -2.59 -10.56 9.46
CA PHE A 39 -1.76 -11.76 9.31
C PHE A 39 -2.58 -13.04 9.53
N GLU A 40 -3.43 -13.06 10.56
CA GLU A 40 -4.34 -14.17 10.82
C GLU A 40 -5.31 -14.41 9.64
N ALA A 41 -5.84 -13.35 9.03
CA ALA A 41 -6.68 -13.46 7.85
C ALA A 41 -5.92 -14.01 6.63
N ILE A 42 -4.68 -13.59 6.43
CA ILE A 42 -3.80 -14.11 5.37
C ILE A 42 -3.56 -15.61 5.57
N GLU A 43 -3.24 -16.06 6.78
CA GLU A 43 -3.01 -17.48 7.08
C GLU A 43 -4.23 -18.37 6.79
N LYS A 44 -5.44 -17.80 6.93
CA LYS A 44 -6.70 -18.50 6.66
C LYS A 44 -7.12 -18.44 5.19
N THR A 45 -6.39 -17.73 4.33
CA THR A 45 -6.75 -17.54 2.92
C THR A 45 -5.83 -18.36 2.01
N PRO A 46 -6.27 -19.51 1.48
CA PRO A 46 -5.40 -20.45 0.75
C PRO A 46 -4.84 -19.90 -0.56
N GLU A 47 -5.48 -18.89 -1.16
CA GLU A 47 -5.03 -18.22 -2.38
C GLU A 47 -3.84 -17.28 -2.14
N ILE A 48 -3.57 -16.91 -0.89
CA ILE A 48 -2.48 -15.99 -0.53
C ILE A 48 -1.27 -16.79 -0.07
N LYS A 49 -0.17 -16.64 -0.78
CA LYS A 49 1.13 -17.17 -0.37
C LYS A 49 1.99 -16.07 0.24
N LEU A 50 2.30 -16.19 1.52
CA LEU A 50 3.20 -15.30 2.23
C LEU A 50 4.66 -15.76 2.10
N PHE A 51 5.54 -14.86 1.64
CA PHE A 51 6.98 -15.08 1.61
C PHE A 51 7.65 -14.21 2.67
N ALA A 52 8.05 -14.82 3.79
CA ALA A 52 8.69 -14.13 4.90
C ALA A 52 9.72 -15.04 5.60
N PRO A 53 10.94 -14.55 5.92
CA PRO A 53 11.49 -13.26 5.49
C PRO A 53 11.84 -13.27 4.00
N ALA A 54 11.39 -12.27 3.26
CA ALA A 54 11.80 -12.06 1.87
C ALA A 54 11.72 -10.58 1.51
N ARG A 55 12.85 -10.00 1.09
CA ARG A 55 12.91 -8.65 0.53
C ARG A 55 12.96 -8.75 -0.99
N VAL A 56 12.29 -7.84 -1.68
CA VAL A 56 12.50 -7.68 -3.13
C VAL A 56 13.80 -6.91 -3.35
N GLU A 57 14.76 -7.53 -4.02
CA GLU A 57 16.04 -6.91 -4.38
C GLU A 57 15.97 -6.25 -5.75
N ARG A 58 15.36 -6.94 -6.72
CA ARG A 58 15.23 -6.46 -8.10
C ARG A 58 13.85 -6.73 -8.65
N ALA A 59 13.41 -5.85 -9.53
CA ALA A 59 12.17 -5.97 -10.29
C ALA A 59 12.43 -5.60 -11.76
N ALA A 60 11.77 -6.33 -12.65
CA ALA A 60 11.74 -6.05 -14.08
C ALA A 60 10.28 -5.97 -14.54
N PHE A 61 9.98 -5.02 -15.43
CA PHE A 61 8.65 -4.75 -15.93
C PHE A 61 8.68 -4.88 -17.45
N GLU A 62 7.90 -5.82 -17.99
CA GLU A 62 7.80 -6.13 -19.41
C GLU A 62 6.38 -5.78 -19.89
N ALA A 63 6.09 -5.98 -21.18
CA ALA A 63 4.80 -5.58 -21.76
C ALA A 63 3.61 -6.38 -21.18
N GLU A 64 3.79 -7.67 -20.90
CA GLU A 64 2.71 -8.58 -20.47
C GLU A 64 2.96 -9.22 -19.10
N SER A 65 4.12 -8.95 -18.49
CA SER A 65 4.51 -9.57 -17.23
C SER A 65 5.44 -8.67 -16.43
N ALA A 66 5.59 -8.98 -15.16
CA ALA A 66 6.61 -8.40 -14.31
C ALA A 66 7.23 -9.48 -13.42
N HIS A 67 8.49 -9.26 -13.07
CA HIS A 67 9.27 -10.20 -12.30
C HIS A 67 9.88 -9.53 -11.08
N VAL A 68 10.03 -10.29 -9.99
CA VAL A 68 10.81 -9.88 -8.82
C VAL A 68 11.82 -10.96 -8.45
N GLU A 69 13.01 -10.52 -8.04
CA GLU A 69 14.03 -11.37 -7.41
C GLU A 69 14.02 -11.07 -5.91
N LEU A 70 13.77 -12.11 -5.11
CA LEU A 70 13.74 -12.04 -3.66
C LEU A 70 15.16 -12.21 -3.09
N SER A 71 15.40 -11.69 -1.90
CA SER A 71 16.66 -11.83 -1.14
C SER A 71 17.02 -13.29 -0.83
N THR A 72 16.04 -14.20 -0.93
CA THR A 72 16.22 -15.65 -0.80
C THR A 72 16.78 -16.30 -2.08
N GLY A 73 16.95 -15.53 -3.17
CA GLY A 73 17.35 -16.02 -4.49
C GLY A 73 16.17 -16.50 -5.36
N GLN A 74 14.96 -16.57 -4.81
CA GLN A 74 13.78 -16.96 -5.57
C GLN A 74 13.33 -15.86 -6.54
N ARG A 75 12.94 -16.25 -7.76
CA ARG A 75 12.29 -15.36 -8.74
C ARG A 75 10.80 -15.65 -8.83
N LEU A 76 9.98 -14.60 -8.76
CA LEU A 76 8.53 -14.67 -8.96
C LEU A 76 8.13 -13.90 -10.22
N SER A 77 7.07 -14.36 -10.87
CA SER A 77 6.51 -13.75 -12.08
C SER A 77 5.01 -13.56 -11.90
N ALA A 78 4.49 -12.40 -12.29
CA ALA A 78 3.07 -12.08 -12.24
C ALA A 78 2.69 -11.06 -13.33
N PRO A 79 1.44 -11.01 -13.78
CA PRO A 79 0.97 -9.96 -14.70
C PRO A 79 0.89 -8.57 -14.04
N LEU A 80 0.88 -8.50 -12.71
CA LEU A 80 0.80 -7.25 -11.94
C LEU A 80 1.66 -7.33 -10.67
N ILE A 81 2.38 -6.25 -10.40
CA ILE A 81 3.05 -6.01 -9.10
C ILE A 81 2.39 -4.81 -8.43
N VAL A 82 1.97 -4.98 -7.18
CA VAL A 82 1.49 -3.89 -6.32
C VAL A 82 2.60 -3.52 -5.34
N ALA A 83 3.18 -2.32 -5.50
CA ALA A 83 4.21 -1.81 -4.60
C ALA A 83 3.59 -1.25 -3.30
N ALA A 84 3.49 -2.09 -2.28
CA ALA A 84 2.99 -1.74 -0.94
C ALA A 84 4.12 -1.64 0.13
N ASP A 85 5.34 -1.27 -0.29
CA ASP A 85 6.57 -1.23 0.52
C ASP A 85 6.86 0.16 1.16
N GLY A 86 5.82 0.98 1.31
CA GLY A 86 5.85 2.22 2.10
C GLY A 86 6.50 3.44 1.43
N ARG A 87 6.70 4.51 2.21
CA ARG A 87 7.13 5.84 1.72
C ARG A 87 8.43 5.78 0.89
N ASN A 88 9.38 4.98 1.35
CA ASN A 88 10.69 4.82 0.72
C ASN A 88 10.75 3.63 -0.25
N SER A 89 9.62 3.28 -0.86
CA SER A 89 9.47 2.17 -1.81
C SER A 89 10.65 2.02 -2.75
N ALA A 90 11.30 0.86 -2.70
CA ALA A 90 12.36 0.49 -3.62
C ALA A 90 11.76 0.13 -4.98
N LEU A 91 10.62 -0.57 -4.97
CA LEU A 91 9.90 -0.96 -6.19
C LEU A 91 9.48 0.26 -7.02
N ARG A 92 8.95 1.31 -6.38
CA ARG A 92 8.58 2.56 -7.06
C ARG A 92 9.78 3.20 -7.76
N ARG A 93 10.96 3.20 -7.11
CA ARG A 93 12.19 3.73 -7.72
C ARG A 93 12.64 2.88 -8.90
N GLN A 94 12.58 1.55 -8.79
CA GLN A 94 12.94 0.64 -9.89
C GLN A 94 11.99 0.74 -11.08
N ALA A 95 10.71 1.06 -10.83
CA ALA A 95 9.73 1.36 -11.87
C ALA A 95 9.90 2.77 -12.49
N GLY A 96 10.86 3.58 -12.04
CA GLY A 96 11.09 4.93 -12.55
C GLY A 96 10.01 5.96 -12.17
N ILE A 97 9.14 5.64 -11.20
CA ILE A 97 8.03 6.51 -10.80
C ILE A 97 8.54 7.60 -9.84
N LYS A 98 8.45 8.85 -10.29
CA LYS A 98 8.84 10.03 -9.51
C LYS A 98 7.76 10.41 -8.49
N THR A 99 8.18 11.04 -7.39
CA THR A 99 7.29 11.59 -6.37
C THR A 99 7.46 13.09 -6.27
N ALA A 100 6.35 13.83 -6.15
CA ALA A 100 6.35 15.20 -5.67
C ALA A 100 6.21 15.20 -4.14
N GLY A 101 6.87 16.13 -3.46
CA GLY A 101 6.79 16.27 -2.02
C GLY A 101 7.03 17.70 -1.60
N TRP A 102 6.33 18.12 -0.55
CA TRP A 102 6.48 19.43 0.06
C TRP A 102 6.91 19.23 1.51
N GLN A 103 7.85 20.04 1.96
CA GLN A 103 8.19 20.09 3.37
C GLN A 103 7.06 20.80 4.09
N TYR A 104 6.52 20.18 5.15
CA TYR A 104 5.40 20.73 5.90
C TYR A 104 5.80 21.92 6.80
N GLY A 105 7.08 22.32 6.80
CA GLY A 105 7.58 23.46 7.55
C GLY A 105 7.44 23.33 9.07
N GLN A 106 7.15 22.12 9.56
CA GLN A 106 6.91 21.89 10.98
C GLN A 106 8.25 21.85 11.72
N THR A 107 8.54 22.90 12.47
CA THR A 107 9.55 22.87 13.53
C THR A 107 8.89 22.30 14.78
N GLY A 108 9.36 21.13 15.22
CA GLY A 108 9.02 20.57 16.53
C GLY A 108 9.91 21.14 17.61
#